data_AF-A0A962V3H5-F1
#
_entry.id   AF-A0A962V3H5-F1
#
_cell.length_a   1.000
_cell.length_b   1.000
_cell.length_c   1.000
_cell.angle_alpha   90.00
_cell.angle_beta   90.00
_cell.angle_gamma   90.00
#
_symmetry.space_group_name_H-M   'P 1'
#
loop_
_entity.id
_entity.type
_entity.pdbx_description
1 polymer ?
#
loop_
_entity_poly.entity_id
_entity_poly.type
_entity_poly.pdbx_seq_one_letter_code
_entity_poly.pdbx_strand_id
1 'polypeptide(L)' 'TRSLLNTARLMDENPTLLRLKELEALEKVTGKIDKLTVFGGLEGVLSGLVSLRKA' A
#
# COMPACT_ATOMS: atom_id res chain seq x y z
N THR A 1 19.26 13.17 -6.64
CA THR A 1 20.53 12.76 -5.98
C THR A 1 20.75 11.27 -6.18
N ARG A 2 22.00 10.79 -6.19
CA ARG A 2 22.32 9.36 -6.44
C ARG A 2 21.69 8.39 -5.41
N SER A 3 21.38 8.84 -4.19
CA SER A 3 20.76 7.99 -3.17
C SER A 3 19.33 7.56 -3.52
N LEU A 4 18.52 8.43 -4.14
CA LEU A 4 17.15 8.08 -4.55
C LEU A 4 17.14 7.02 -5.65
N LEU A 5 18.11 7.08 -6.58
CA LEU A 5 18.27 6.07 -7.62
C LEU A 5 18.64 4.70 -7.02
N ASN A 6 19.52 4.69 -6.01
CA ASN A 6 19.90 3.46 -5.31
C ASN A 6 18.72 2.89 -4.50
N THR A 7 17.94 3.75 -3.84
CA THR A 7 16.71 3.32 -3.14
C THR A 7 15.69 2.73 -4.13
N ALA A 8 15.50 3.33 -5.30
CA ALA A 8 14.60 2.80 -6.33
C ALA A 8 15.06 1.41 -6.82
N ARG A 9 16.36 1.23 -7.11
CA ARG A 9 16.90 -0.08 -7.49
C ARG A 9 16.70 -1.15 -6.41
N LEU A 10 16.94 -0.81 -5.15
CA LEU A 10 16.72 -1.74 -4.03
C LEU A 10 15.24 -2.13 -3.85
N MET A 11 14.31 -1.22 -4.17
CA MET A 11 12.88 -1.49 -4.14
C MET A 11 12.43 -2.36 -5.33
N ASP A 12 13.01 -2.16 -6.51
CA ASP A 12 12.74 -2.98 -7.69
C ASP A 12 13.30 -4.41 -7.55
N GLU A 13 14.47 -4.56 -6.93
CA GLU A 13 15.12 -5.86 -6.69
C GLU A 13 14.45 -6.68 -5.57
N ASN A 14 13.72 -6.03 -4.66
CA ASN A 14 13.04 -6.70 -3.55
C ASN A 14 11.56 -6.30 -3.47
N PRO A 15 10.64 -7.12 -4.01
CA PRO A 15 9.21 -6.80 -4.05
C PRO A 15 8.59 -6.66 -2.66
N THR A 16 9.16 -7.28 -1.63
CA THR A 16 8.71 -7.15 -0.24
C THR A 16 8.98 -5.75 0.29
N LEU A 17 10.13 -5.15 -0.04
CA LEU A 17 10.46 -3.77 0.38
C LEU A 17 9.51 -2.76 -0.25
N LEU A 18 9.18 -2.93 -1.53
CA LEU A 18 8.18 -2.11 -2.20
C LEU A 18 6.82 -2.23 -1.50
N ARG A 19 6.40 -3.46 -1.17
CA ARG A 19 5.14 -3.71 -0.48
C ARG A 19 5.09 -3.09 0.91
N LEU A 20 6.19 -3.16 1.66
CA LEU A 20 6.30 -2.50 2.96
C LEU A 20 6.18 -0.98 2.82
N LYS A 21 6.72 -0.40 1.73
CA LYS A 21 6.61 1.05 1.50
C LYS A 21 5.20 1.48 1.15
N GLU A 22 4.48 0.68 0.37
CA GLU A 22 3.04 0.89 0.11
C GLU A 22 2.23 0.82 1.41
N LEU A 23 2.52 -0.13 2.30
CA LEU A 23 1.86 -0.26 3.60
C LEU A 23 2.13 0.93 4.51
N GLU A 24 3.36 1.46 4.55
CA GLU A 24 3.67 2.68 5.29
C GLU A 24 2.90 3.90 4.74
N ALA A 25 2.75 3.98 3.41
CA ALA A 25 1.94 5.03 2.79
C ALA A 25 0.45 4.86 3.12
N LEU A 26 -0.04 3.62 3.10
CA LEU A 26 -1.41 3.29 3.46
C LEU A 26 -1.70 3.65 4.92
N GLU A 27 -0.81 3.32 5.86
CA GLU A 27 -0.94 3.65 7.28
C GLU A 27 -1.09 5.16 7.50
N LYS A 28 -0.27 5.97 6.81
CA LYS A 28 -0.34 7.44 6.87
C LYS A 28 -1.67 7.99 6.35
N VAL A 29 -2.26 7.33 5.35
CA VAL A 29 -3.56 7.74 4.79
C VAL A 29 -4.69 7.28 5.70
N THR A 30 -4.69 6.04 6.16
CA THR A 30 -5.70 5.49 7.06
C THR A 30 -5.70 6.17 8.42
N GLY A 31 -4.55 6.62 8.92
CA GLY A 31 -4.47 7.39 10.16
C GLY A 31 -5.15 8.77 10.08
N LYS A 32 -5.47 9.26 8.88
CA LYS A 32 -6.23 10.50 8.65
C LYS A 32 -7.71 10.24 8.39
N ILE A 33 -8.14 8.99 8.27
CA ILE A 33 -9.52 8.60 8.02
C ILE A 33 -10.15 8.23 9.37
N ASP A 34 -11.08 9.06 9.84
CA ASP A 34 -11.78 8.83 11.12
C ASP A 34 -12.85 7.71 11.01
N LYS A 35 -13.58 7.66 9.89
CA LYS A 35 -14.61 6.64 9.67
C LYS A 35 -14.62 6.15 8.22
N LEU A 36 -14.31 4.87 8.02
CA LEU A 36 -14.51 4.18 6.75
C LEU A 36 -15.85 3.45 6.78
N THR A 37 -16.85 3.94 6.03
CA THR A 37 -18.14 3.25 5.90
C THR A 37 -18.07 2.32 4.70
N VAL A 38 -18.00 1.01 4.95
CA VAL A 38 -17.95 0.00 3.89
C VAL A 38 -19.34 -0.57 3.65
N PHE A 39 -19.89 -0.32 2.47
CA PHE A 39 -21.12 -0.94 2.00
C PHE A 39 -20.77 -2.29 1.38
N GLY A 40 -21.27 -3.40 1.94
CA GLY A 40 -21.04 -4.76 1.40
C GLY A 40 -20.36 -5.78 2.33
N GLY A 41 -20.15 -5.44 3.62
CA GLY A 41 -19.63 -6.40 4.61
C GLY A 41 -18.14 -6.76 4.42
N LEU A 42 -17.70 -7.86 5.05
CA LEU A 42 -16.28 -8.26 5.07
C LEU A 42 -15.73 -8.61 3.68
N GLU A 43 -16.58 -9.08 2.78
CA GLU A 43 -16.22 -9.40 1.39
C GLU A 43 -15.89 -8.14 0.58
N GLY A 44 -16.61 -7.03 0.83
CA GLY A 44 -16.29 -5.71 0.28
C GLY A 44 -14.96 -5.16 0.77
N VAL A 45 -14.61 -5.45 2.03
CA VAL A 45 -13.30 -5.08 2.60
C VAL A 45 -12.18 -5.90 1.98
N LEU A 46 -12.35 -7.22 1.91
CA LEU A 46 -11.34 -8.12 1.35
C LEU A 46 -11.11 -7.83 -0.13
N SER A 47 -12.18 -7.66 -0.93
CA SER A 47 -12.04 -7.30 -2.34
C SER A 47 -11.41 -5.91 -2.53
N GLY A 48 -11.80 -4.90 -1.74
CA GLY A 48 -11.23 -3.55 -1.82
C GLY A 48 -9.74 -3.51 -1.47
N LEU A 49 -9.33 -4.17 -0.38
CA LEU A 49 -7.92 -4.22 0.05
C LEU A 49 -7.05 -5.10 -0.87
N VAL A 50 -7.60 -6.21 -1.40
CA VAL A 50 -6.89 -7.11 -2.33
C VAL A 50 -6.77 -6.48 -3.74
N SER A 51 -7.68 -5.58 -4.12
CA SER A 51 -7.64 -4.90 -5.43
C SER A 51 -6.53 -3.86 -5.58
N LEU A 52 -5.81 -3.50 -4.51
CA LEU A 52 -4.59 -2.67 -4.57
C LEU A 52 -3.48 -3.30 -5.44
N ARG A 53 -3.67 -4.54 -5.91
CA ARG A 53 -2.88 -5.10 -6.99
C ARG A 53 -3.70 -5.97 -7.94
N LYS A 54 -4.14 -5.39 -9.05
CA LYS A 54 -4.29 -6.10 -10.33
C LYS A 54 -3.31 -5.46 -11.34
N ALA A 55 -2.03 -5.70 -11.12
CA ALA A 55 -0.90 -5.71 -12.08
C ALA A 55 0.41 -5.86 -11.29
#